data_AF-A0ABD7H259-F1
#
_entry.id   AF-A0ABD7H259-F1
#
_cell.length_a   1.000
_cell.length_b   1.000
_cell.length_c   1.000
_cell.angle_alpha   90.00
_cell.angle_beta   90.00
_cell.angle_gamma   90.00
#
_symmetry.space_group_name_H-M   'P 1'
#
loop_
_entity.id
_entity.type
_entity.pdbx_description
1 polymer ?
#
loop_
_entity_poly.entity_id
_entity_poly.type
_entity_poly.pdbx_seq_one_letter_code
_entity_poly.pdbx_strand_id
1 'polypeptide(L)'
;MKRENEKLPGIEERYRLLTFEYAFRQVGFIVLLGIIVAAIAGLFSSGIVSDTVKTNSAKSLTINYERFGRRETETRMQLAFPVKTEGTYTLSVTSESSDAYDPGSVWPQPDAMFSHGNSLYFVYHNLKKTDNFSVLLFTTPSRAGKWNSVIRVNNEPEITLWQFIYP
;
A
#
# COMPACT_ATOMS: atom_id res chain seq x y z
N MET A 1 68.08 42.45 17.78
CA MET A 1 67.33 42.20 16.53
C MET A 1 66.02 41.51 16.87
N LYS A 2 64.88 42.21 16.74
CA LYS A 2 63.52 41.66 16.89
C LYS A 2 63.15 40.93 15.59
N ARG A 3 62.68 39.69 15.67
CA ARG A 3 62.03 39.00 14.53
C ARG A 3 60.54 39.35 14.57
N GLU A 4 60.09 40.12 13.60
CA GLU A 4 58.67 40.41 13.35
C GLU A 4 57.97 39.12 12.91
N ASN A 5 56.80 38.86 13.49
CA ASN A 5 55.87 37.85 13.02
C ASN A 5 55.12 38.42 11.82
N GLU A 6 55.57 38.12 10.61
CA GLU A 6 54.77 38.36 9.39
C GLU A 6 53.57 37.40 9.39
N LYS A 7 52.41 37.92 9.80
CA LYS A 7 51.12 37.30 9.51
C LYS A 7 50.82 37.51 8.03
N LEU A 8 50.95 36.43 7.26
CA LEU A 8 50.50 36.36 5.87
C LEU A 8 49.01 36.73 5.76
N PRO A 9 48.60 37.51 4.74
CA PRO A 9 47.25 38.02 4.65
C PRO A 9 46.31 37.00 4.00
N GLY A 10 45.12 36.87 4.59
CA GLY A 10 43.87 36.75 3.85
C GLY A 10 43.54 35.41 3.20
N ILE A 11 43.10 34.44 3.99
CA ILE A 11 41.86 33.72 3.68
C ILE A 11 41.09 33.60 4.99
N GLU A 12 40.03 34.40 5.14
CA GLU A 12 39.02 34.15 6.16
C GLU A 12 38.25 32.88 5.76
N GLU A 13 38.87 31.71 5.90
CA GLU A 13 38.12 30.46 5.94
C GLU A 13 37.20 30.58 7.16
N ARG A 14 35.93 30.87 6.88
CA ARG A 14 34.90 30.89 7.92
C ARG A 14 34.82 29.47 8.45
N TYR A 15 35.52 29.19 9.55
CA TYR A 15 35.56 27.90 10.25
C TYR A 15 34.17 27.23 10.41
N ARG A 16 33.12 28.05 10.48
CA ARG A 16 31.71 27.65 10.52
C ARG A 16 31.21 26.93 9.27
N LEU A 17 31.68 27.29 8.07
CA LEU A 17 31.30 26.64 6.81
C LEU A 17 31.95 25.25 6.70
N LEU A 18 33.22 25.10 7.10
CA LEU A 18 33.90 23.79 7.13
C LEU A 18 33.27 22.83 8.15
N THR A 19 32.88 23.31 9.33
CA THR A 19 32.21 22.45 10.33
C THR A 19 30.79 22.07 9.89
N PHE A 20 30.09 22.96 9.20
CA PHE A 20 28.77 22.68 8.63
C PHE A 20 28.85 21.63 7.52
N GLU A 21 29.81 21.76 6.60
CA GLU A 21 30.02 20.79 5.52
C GLU A 21 30.41 19.42 6.07
N TYR A 22 31.31 19.36 7.06
CA TYR A 22 31.71 18.12 7.70
C TYR A 22 30.53 17.44 8.43
N ALA A 23 29.73 18.21 9.17
CA ALA A 23 28.53 17.69 9.82
C ALA A 23 27.49 17.19 8.79
N PHE A 24 27.28 17.92 7.69
CA PHE A 24 26.36 17.51 6.62
C PHE A 24 26.84 16.25 5.91
N ARG A 25 28.15 16.11 5.69
CA ARG A 25 28.76 14.90 5.13
C ARG A 25 28.62 13.70 6.04
N GLN A 26 28.79 13.87 7.36
CA GLN A 26 28.68 12.79 8.33
C GLN A 26 27.22 12.37 8.56
N VAL A 27 26.30 13.33 8.68
CA VAL A 27 24.86 13.05 8.76
C VAL A 27 24.37 12.40 7.47
N GLY A 28 24.75 12.95 6.32
CA GLY A 28 24.41 12.38 5.01
C GLY A 28 24.93 10.96 4.83
N PHE A 29 26.16 10.67 5.29
CA PHE A 29 26.73 9.33 5.28
C PHE A 29 25.94 8.36 6.16
N ILE A 30 25.60 8.75 7.39
CA ILE A 30 24.81 7.92 8.30
C ILE A 30 23.42 7.64 7.72
N VAL A 31 22.76 8.66 7.15
CA VAL A 31 21.45 8.51 6.50
C VAL A 31 21.54 7.58 5.29
N LEU A 32 22.53 7.77 4.42
CA LEU A 32 22.74 6.91 3.25
C LEU A 32 23.01 5.46 3.66
N LEU A 33 23.89 5.25 4.65
CA LEU A 33 24.16 3.92 5.21
C LEU A 33 22.88 3.30 5.76
N GLY A 34 22.05 4.08 6.46
CA GLY A 34 20.74 3.65 6.95
C GLY A 34 19.80 3.21 5.84
N ILE A 35 19.72 3.96 4.74
CA ILE A 35 18.92 3.60 3.55
C ILE A 35 19.44 2.31 2.92
N ILE A 36 20.76 2.12 2.81
CA ILE A 36 21.35 0.90 2.25
C ILE A 36 21.03 -0.31 3.13
N VAL A 37 21.20 -0.20 4.45
CA VAL A 37 20.85 -1.28 5.40
C VAL A 37 19.35 -1.58 5.32
N ALA A 38 18.50 -0.56 5.23
CA ALA A 38 17.06 -0.74 5.05
C ALA A 38 16.73 -1.47 3.73
N ALA A 39 17.42 -1.13 2.64
CA ALA A 39 17.25 -1.81 1.36
C ALA A 39 17.65 -3.28 1.42
N ILE A 40 18.80 -3.60 2.04
CA ILE A 40 19.27 -4.98 2.24
C ILE A 40 18.31 -5.75 3.15
N ALA A 41 17.76 -5.11 4.18
CA ALA A 41 16.74 -5.68 5.05
C ALA A 41 15.37 -5.86 4.38
N GLY A 42 15.21 -5.43 3.12
CA GLY A 42 13.97 -5.58 2.37
C GLY A 42 12.89 -4.56 2.72
N LEU A 43 13.21 -3.46 3.42
CA LEU A 43 12.23 -2.40 3.73
C LEU A 43 11.66 -1.72 2.47
N PHE A 44 12.39 -1.77 1.35
CA PHE A 44 11.92 -1.27 0.05
C PHE A 44 11.51 -2.39 -0.92
N SER A 45 11.56 -3.66 -0.49
CA SER A 45 11.08 -4.76 -1.31
C SER A 45 9.55 -4.76 -1.28
N SER A 46 8.94 -4.90 -2.46
CA SER A 46 7.49 -5.13 -2.59
C SER A 46 7.07 -6.32 -1.71
N GLY A 47 6.11 -6.11 -0.81
CA GLY A 47 5.54 -7.15 0.06
C GLY A 47 5.66 -6.84 1.56
N ILE A 48 6.87 -6.81 2.13
CA ILE A 48 7.03 -6.92 3.61
C ILE A 48 6.50 -5.70 4.39
N VAL A 49 6.61 -4.49 3.84
CA VAL A 49 6.16 -3.24 4.51
C VAL A 49 4.77 -2.81 4.05
N SER A 50 4.34 -3.23 2.85
CA SER A 50 3.09 -2.80 2.22
C SER A 50 1.91 -3.70 2.55
N ASP A 51 2.14 -5.00 2.81
CA ASP A 51 1.08 -5.95 3.12
C ASP A 51 0.37 -5.60 4.42
N THR A 52 -0.95 -5.57 4.38
CA THR A 52 -1.77 -5.33 5.56
C THR A 52 -3.00 -6.21 5.57
N VAL A 53 -3.36 -6.64 6.78
CA VAL A 53 -4.55 -7.44 7.02
C VAL A 53 -5.55 -6.61 7.82
N LYS A 54 -6.78 -6.53 7.32
CA LYS A 54 -7.92 -5.93 8.03
C LYS A 54 -9.02 -6.96 8.20
N THR A 55 -9.60 -7.03 9.38
CA THR A 55 -10.78 -7.85 9.67
C THR A 55 -11.86 -6.96 10.27
N ASN A 56 -13.12 -7.16 9.88
CA ASN A 56 -14.24 -6.39 10.42
C ASN A 56 -14.58 -6.82 11.86
N SER A 57 -15.39 -6.02 12.56
CA SER A 57 -15.78 -6.27 13.96
C SER A 57 -16.51 -7.60 14.16
N ALA A 58 -17.28 -8.04 13.16
CA ALA A 58 -18.04 -9.29 13.18
C ALA A 58 -17.23 -10.54 12.77
N LYS A 59 -15.94 -10.38 12.41
CA LYS A 59 -15.08 -11.43 11.83
C LYS A 59 -15.72 -12.14 10.63
N SER A 60 -16.58 -11.45 9.90
CA SER A 60 -17.28 -11.94 8.71
C SER A 60 -16.56 -11.59 7.41
N LEU A 61 -15.51 -10.77 7.47
CA LEU A 61 -14.64 -10.47 6.34
C LEU A 61 -13.23 -10.16 6.83
N THR A 62 -12.23 -10.73 6.15
CA THR A 62 -10.82 -10.42 6.30
C THR A 62 -10.24 -10.09 4.93
N ILE A 63 -9.44 -9.03 4.84
CA ILE A 63 -8.83 -8.57 3.59
C ILE A 63 -7.33 -8.46 3.81
N ASN A 64 -6.57 -9.14 2.96
CA ASN A 64 -5.13 -8.97 2.83
C ASN A 64 -4.85 -8.20 1.53
N TYR A 65 -4.17 -7.06 1.64
CA TYR A 65 -3.90 -6.17 0.51
C TYR A 65 -2.63 -5.34 0.73
N GLU A 66 -2.08 -4.82 -0.35
CA GLU A 66 -0.97 -3.89 -0.31
C GLU A 66 -1.46 -2.43 -0.17
N ARG A 67 -0.98 -1.71 0.86
CA ARG A 67 -1.33 -0.28 1.07
C ARG A 67 -0.67 0.65 0.07
N PHE A 68 0.40 0.21 -0.57
CA PHE A 68 1.17 1.01 -1.52
C PHE A 68 1.21 0.25 -2.84
N GLY A 69 0.70 0.86 -3.91
CA GLY A 69 0.69 0.26 -5.25
C GLY A 69 1.27 1.24 -6.27
N ARG A 70 1.56 0.76 -7.47
CA ARG A 70 2.01 1.61 -8.58
C ARG A 70 0.91 1.76 -9.61
N ARG A 71 0.86 2.94 -10.23
CA ARG A 71 0.02 3.13 -11.42
C ARG A 71 0.43 2.12 -12.51
N GLU A 72 -0.55 1.61 -13.24
CA GLU A 72 -0.35 0.66 -14.35
C GLU A 72 0.31 -0.67 -13.95
N THR A 73 0.42 -0.97 -12.65
CA THR A 73 0.92 -2.26 -12.15
C THR A 73 -0.21 -3.01 -11.48
N GLU A 74 -0.42 -4.25 -11.90
CA GLU A 74 -1.45 -5.09 -11.31
C GLU A 74 -1.14 -5.36 -9.83
N THR A 75 -2.17 -5.22 -9.00
CA THR A 75 -2.12 -5.48 -7.56
C THR A 75 -3.09 -6.59 -7.21
N ARG A 76 -2.73 -7.40 -6.22
CA ARG A 76 -3.55 -8.51 -5.73
C ARG A 76 -4.14 -8.18 -4.37
N MET A 77 -5.44 -8.41 -4.23
CA MET A 77 -6.16 -8.34 -2.97
C MET A 77 -6.78 -9.71 -2.68
N GLN A 78 -6.57 -10.24 -1.49
CA GLN A 78 -7.22 -11.46 -1.04
C GLN A 78 -8.31 -11.12 -0.02
N LEU A 79 -9.52 -11.55 -0.31
CA LEU A 79 -10.69 -11.41 0.54
C LEU A 79 -11.08 -12.78 1.05
N ALA A 80 -11.29 -12.90 2.35
CA ALA A 80 -11.61 -14.16 3.02
C ALA A 80 -12.81 -13.98 3.93
N PHE A 81 -13.81 -14.84 3.82
CA PHE A 81 -15.00 -14.81 4.66
C PHE A 81 -15.56 -16.21 4.95
N PRO A 82 -16.13 -16.45 6.14
CA PRO A 82 -16.79 -17.70 6.45
C PRO A 82 -18.17 -17.78 5.78
N VAL A 83 -18.51 -18.97 5.26
CA VAL A 83 -19.84 -19.30 4.74
C VAL A 83 -20.61 -20.01 5.85
N LYS A 84 -21.34 -19.23 6.66
CA LYS A 84 -22.09 -19.75 7.83
C LYS A 84 -23.35 -20.51 7.42
N THR A 85 -24.02 -20.02 6.38
CA THR A 85 -25.24 -20.60 5.81
C THR A 85 -25.00 -20.84 4.33
N GLU A 86 -25.43 -21.99 3.81
CA GLU A 86 -25.33 -22.28 2.38
C GLU A 86 -26.24 -21.36 1.58
N GLY A 87 -25.77 -20.93 0.41
CA GLY A 87 -26.58 -20.10 -0.49
C GLY A 87 -25.75 -19.09 -1.27
N THR A 88 -26.38 -17.97 -1.60
CA THR A 88 -25.80 -16.91 -2.41
C THR A 88 -25.04 -15.90 -1.55
N TYR A 89 -23.80 -15.60 -1.94
CA TYR A 89 -22.98 -14.56 -1.32
C TYR A 89 -22.66 -13.50 -2.37
N THR A 90 -22.86 -12.24 -2.01
CA THR A 90 -22.54 -11.08 -2.84
C THR A 90 -21.41 -10.31 -2.20
N LEU A 91 -20.25 -10.30 -2.85
CA LEU A 91 -19.14 -9.43 -2.50
C LEU A 91 -19.30 -8.11 -3.26
N SER A 92 -19.16 -6.99 -2.58
CA SER A 92 -19.17 -5.66 -3.17
C SER A 92 -17.86 -4.94 -2.88
N VAL A 93 -17.31 -4.29 -3.91
CA VAL A 93 -16.12 -3.46 -3.85
C VAL A 93 -16.50 -2.09 -4.38
N THR A 94 -16.52 -1.10 -3.50
CA THR A 94 -16.90 0.28 -3.82
C THR A 94 -15.67 1.15 -3.74
N SER A 95 -15.32 1.84 -4.82
CA SER A 95 -14.23 2.82 -4.84
C SER A 95 -14.78 4.24 -4.75
N GLU A 96 -13.96 5.19 -4.30
CA GLU A 96 -14.30 6.62 -4.37
C GLU A 96 -14.57 7.10 -5.81
N SER A 97 -13.97 6.44 -6.81
CA SER A 97 -14.15 6.75 -8.22
C SER A 97 -14.17 5.49 -9.07
N SER A 98 -15.09 5.41 -10.04
CA SER A 98 -15.24 4.25 -10.92
C SER A 98 -14.04 4.01 -11.83
N ASP A 99 -13.23 5.03 -12.06
CA ASP A 99 -12.03 5.01 -12.91
C ASP A 99 -10.73 5.02 -12.08
N ALA A 100 -10.77 4.71 -10.77
CA ALA A 100 -9.55 4.63 -9.96
C ALA A 100 -8.75 3.32 -10.21
N TYR A 101 -9.45 2.26 -10.62
CA TYR A 101 -8.89 0.94 -10.86
C TYR A 101 -9.50 0.35 -12.12
N ASP A 102 -8.65 -0.18 -12.99
CA ASP A 102 -9.08 -1.04 -14.08
C ASP A 102 -9.31 -2.46 -13.53
N PRO A 103 -10.47 -3.07 -13.79
CA PRO A 103 -10.78 -4.41 -13.31
C PRO A 103 -9.91 -5.44 -14.05
N GLY A 104 -9.21 -6.28 -13.27
CA GLY A 104 -8.46 -7.42 -13.79
C GLY A 104 -9.25 -8.72 -13.63
N SER A 105 -8.55 -9.78 -13.22
CA SER A 105 -9.16 -11.09 -12.97
C SER A 105 -9.69 -11.25 -11.54
N VAL A 106 -10.62 -12.17 -11.35
CA VAL A 106 -11.14 -12.56 -10.04
C VAL A 106 -11.21 -14.07 -9.92
N TRP A 107 -10.72 -14.63 -8.81
CA TRP A 107 -10.63 -16.08 -8.57
C TRP A 107 -11.11 -16.45 -7.16
N PRO A 108 -12.05 -17.39 -7.00
CA PRO A 108 -12.78 -18.09 -8.05
C PRO A 108 -13.65 -17.13 -8.87
N GLN A 109 -13.94 -17.52 -10.11
CA GLN A 109 -14.81 -16.76 -11.00
C GLN A 109 -16.22 -16.69 -10.38
N PRO A 110 -16.84 -15.50 -10.29
CA PRO A 110 -18.21 -15.36 -9.83
C PRO A 110 -19.20 -15.90 -10.86
N ASP A 111 -20.37 -16.34 -10.39
CA ASP A 111 -21.48 -16.75 -11.23
C ASP A 111 -22.15 -15.56 -11.94
N ALA A 112 -22.12 -14.38 -11.31
CA ALA A 112 -22.54 -13.13 -11.93
C ALA A 112 -21.68 -11.96 -11.45
N MET A 113 -21.43 -11.00 -12.35
CA MET A 113 -20.69 -9.78 -12.07
C MET A 113 -21.39 -8.59 -12.73
N PHE A 114 -21.59 -7.52 -11.97
CA PHE A 114 -22.20 -6.29 -12.47
C PHE A 114 -21.71 -5.08 -11.69
N SER A 115 -21.76 -3.90 -12.32
CA SER A 115 -21.47 -2.64 -11.68
C SER A 115 -22.75 -1.86 -11.41
N HIS A 116 -22.77 -1.11 -10.30
CA HIS A 116 -23.81 -0.13 -10.01
C HIS A 116 -23.17 1.07 -9.32
N GLY A 117 -23.23 2.25 -9.96
CA GLY A 117 -22.48 3.42 -9.51
C GLY A 117 -20.97 3.14 -9.47
N ASN A 118 -20.33 3.40 -8.33
CA ASN A 118 -18.90 3.16 -8.11
C ASN A 118 -18.62 1.78 -7.46
N SER A 119 -19.62 0.90 -7.44
CA SER A 119 -19.55 -0.40 -6.80
C SER A 119 -19.54 -1.53 -7.83
N LEU A 120 -18.59 -2.44 -7.71
CA LEU A 120 -18.53 -3.70 -8.45
C LEU A 120 -19.04 -4.83 -7.54
N TYR A 121 -19.96 -5.64 -8.07
CA TYR A 121 -20.58 -6.74 -7.35
C TYR A 121 -20.17 -8.07 -7.98
N PHE A 122 -19.79 -9.01 -7.13
CA PHE A 122 -19.43 -10.38 -7.48
C PHE A 122 -20.36 -11.32 -6.73
N VAL A 123 -21.12 -12.14 -7.47
CA VAL A 123 -22.12 -13.05 -6.92
C VAL A 123 -21.63 -14.47 -7.03
N TYR A 124 -21.66 -15.19 -5.91
CA TYR A 124 -21.32 -16.60 -5.79
C TYR A 124 -22.55 -17.38 -5.31
N HIS A 125 -23.07 -18.23 -6.17
CA HIS A 125 -24.21 -19.09 -5.88
C HIS A 125 -23.76 -20.39 -5.22
N ASN A 126 -24.68 -21.02 -4.48
CA ASN A 126 -24.51 -22.38 -3.96
C ASN A 126 -23.23 -22.62 -3.12
N LEU A 127 -22.72 -21.59 -2.45
CA LEU A 127 -21.56 -21.75 -1.59
C LEU A 127 -21.90 -22.72 -0.45
N LYS A 128 -21.03 -23.69 -0.25
CA LYS A 128 -21.12 -24.66 0.84
C LYS A 128 -20.50 -24.11 2.11
N LYS A 129 -20.96 -24.62 3.26
CA LYS A 129 -20.41 -24.21 4.55
C LYS A 129 -18.90 -24.43 4.56
N THR A 130 -18.18 -23.37 4.87
CA THR A 130 -16.72 -23.38 5.01
C THR A 130 -16.33 -22.25 5.96
N ASP A 131 -15.29 -22.47 6.76
CA ASP A 131 -14.78 -21.45 7.66
C ASP A 131 -14.00 -20.36 6.91
N ASN A 132 -13.57 -20.63 5.68
CA ASN A 132 -12.75 -19.72 4.90
C ASN A 132 -12.96 -19.88 3.39
N PHE A 133 -13.90 -19.12 2.84
CA PHE A 133 -14.00 -18.91 1.39
C PHE A 133 -13.12 -17.72 1.00
N SER A 134 -12.19 -17.94 0.08
CA SER A 134 -11.22 -16.92 -0.36
C SER A 134 -11.46 -16.49 -1.81
N VAL A 135 -11.46 -15.17 -2.03
CA VAL A 135 -11.53 -14.51 -3.34
C VAL A 135 -10.25 -13.71 -3.54
N LEU A 136 -9.53 -13.97 -4.62
CA LEU A 136 -8.43 -13.18 -5.13
C LEU A 136 -8.98 -12.21 -6.16
N LEU A 137 -8.76 -10.92 -5.92
CA LEU A 137 -9.11 -9.84 -6.82
C LEU A 137 -7.84 -9.20 -7.35
N PHE A 138 -7.71 -9.12 -8.66
CA PHE A 138 -6.60 -8.47 -9.35
C PHE A 138 -7.11 -7.18 -9.98
N THR A 139 -6.45 -6.07 -9.67
CA THR A 139 -6.84 -4.73 -10.15
C THR A 139 -5.61 -3.92 -10.49
N THR A 140 -5.71 -3.12 -11.55
CA THR A 140 -4.63 -2.24 -11.99
C THR A 140 -5.01 -0.79 -11.69
N PRO A 141 -4.30 -0.09 -10.78
CA PRO A 141 -4.56 1.31 -10.51
C PRO A 141 -4.27 2.16 -11.75
N SER A 142 -5.25 2.94 -12.19
CA SER A 142 -5.14 3.80 -13.38
C SER A 142 -4.72 5.24 -13.02
N ARG A 143 -4.88 5.65 -11.75
CA ARG A 143 -4.58 7.00 -11.25
C ARG A 143 -3.71 6.98 -10.00
N ALA A 144 -2.74 7.89 -9.95
CA ALA A 144 -1.91 8.11 -8.76
C ALA A 144 -2.69 8.86 -7.66
N GLY A 145 -2.28 8.69 -6.40
CA GLY A 145 -2.88 9.35 -5.24
C GLY A 145 -3.37 8.38 -4.16
N LYS A 146 -3.99 8.93 -3.11
CA LYS A 146 -4.63 8.15 -2.06
C LYS A 146 -6.07 7.85 -2.47
N TRP A 147 -6.43 6.58 -2.47
CA TRP A 147 -7.78 6.10 -2.78
C TRP A 147 -8.34 5.35 -1.58
N ASN A 148 -9.62 5.58 -1.27
CA ASN A 148 -10.35 4.75 -0.32
C ASN A 148 -11.30 3.81 -1.06
N SER A 149 -11.42 2.60 -0.51
CA SER A 149 -12.36 1.58 -1.00
C SER A 149 -13.12 0.98 0.18
N VAL A 150 -14.40 0.69 -0.04
CA VAL A 150 -15.29 0.05 0.92
C VAL A 150 -15.66 -1.32 0.38
N ILE A 151 -15.41 -2.35 1.18
CA ILE A 151 -15.63 -3.73 0.79
C ILE A 151 -16.59 -4.39 1.77
N ARG A 152 -17.58 -5.10 1.24
CA ARG A 152 -18.63 -5.75 2.03
C ARG A 152 -19.03 -7.07 1.43
N VAL A 153 -19.33 -8.04 2.30
CA VAL A 153 -19.97 -9.32 1.91
C VAL A 153 -21.41 -9.31 2.43
N ASN A 154 -22.38 -9.49 1.54
CA ASN A 154 -23.80 -9.43 1.86
C ASN A 154 -24.16 -8.13 2.62
N ASN A 155 -24.89 -8.28 3.74
CA ASN A 155 -25.31 -7.21 4.64
C ASN A 155 -24.47 -7.19 5.94
N GLU A 156 -23.30 -7.81 5.93
CA GLU A 156 -22.37 -7.81 7.07
C GLU A 156 -21.62 -6.47 7.18
N PRO A 157 -20.94 -6.19 8.31
CA PRO A 157 -20.15 -4.98 8.47
C PRO A 157 -19.07 -4.84 7.38
N GLU A 158 -18.95 -3.64 6.84
CA GLU A 158 -17.96 -3.32 5.81
C GLU A 158 -16.54 -3.14 6.36
N ILE A 159 -15.55 -3.18 5.46
CA ILE A 159 -14.18 -2.76 5.71
C ILE A 159 -13.87 -1.59 4.79
N THR A 160 -13.56 -0.44 5.38
CA THR A 160 -12.93 0.68 4.67
C THR A 160 -11.41 0.50 4.68
N LEU A 161 -10.82 0.50 3.49
CA LEU A 161 -9.38 0.48 3.29
C LEU A 161 -8.92 1.68 2.47
N TRP A 162 -7.62 1.95 2.55
CA TRP A 162 -6.99 2.97 1.72
C TRP A 162 -5.74 2.42 1.07
N GLN A 163 -5.48 2.83 -0.16
CA GLN A 163 -4.25 2.56 -0.88
C GLN A 163 -3.64 3.87 -1.37
N PHE A 164 -2.32 3.96 -1.36
CA PHE A 164 -1.57 5.06 -1.94
C PHE A 164 -0.86 4.58 -3.19
N ILE A 165 -1.21 5.18 -4.33
CA ILE A 165 -0.73 4.79 -5.64
C ILE A 165 0.33 5.79 -6.09
N TYR A 166 1.56 5.32 -6.26
CA TYR A 166 2.65 6.12 -6.81
C TYR A 166 2.63 6.10 -8.35
N PRO A 167 3.14 7.15 -9.02
CA PRO A 167 3.22 7.22 -10.48
C PRO A 167 4.04 6.10 -11.14
#